data_AF-A0A3E0MN83-F1
#
_entry.id   AF-A0A3E0MN83-F1
#
_cell.length_a   1.000
_cell.length_b   1.000
_cell.length_c   1.000
_cell.angle_alpha   90.00
_cell.angle_beta   90.00
_cell.angle_gamma   90.00
#
_symmetry.space_group_name_H-M   'P 1'
#
loop_
_entity.id
_entity.type
_entity.pdbx_description
1 polymer ?
#
loop_
_entity_poly.entity_id
_entity_poly.type
_entity_poly.pdbx_seq_one_letter_code
_entity_poly.pdbx_strand_id
1 'polypeptide(L)'
;MAKPRKGKAKVKVTASGKKVSYGQAGKAKGGGPRVRPGTSKGDSYCARSAGQMKKHRKAASNPNSPLRLSRKRWKCSGTKSRRK
;
A
#
# COMPACT_ATOMS: atom_id res chain seq x y z
N MET A 1 -10.33 -15.69 -9.26
CA MET A 1 -9.48 -14.49 -9.00
C MET A 1 -8.79 -14.64 -7.64
N ALA A 2 -7.49 -14.35 -7.50
CA ALA A 2 -6.80 -14.51 -6.22
C ALA A 2 -7.41 -13.60 -5.14
N LYS A 3 -7.72 -14.15 -3.95
CA LYS A 3 -8.28 -13.38 -2.82
C LYS A 3 -7.14 -12.83 -1.95
N PRO A 4 -7.20 -11.55 -1.52
CA PRO A 4 -6.25 -11.02 -0.57
C PRO A 4 -6.41 -11.67 0.81
N ARG A 5 -5.30 -11.73 1.58
CA ARG A 5 -5.32 -12.17 2.99
C ARG A 5 -6.26 -11.27 3.81
N LYS A 6 -6.82 -11.82 4.89
CA LYS A 6 -7.70 -11.08 5.83
C LYS A 6 -7.06 -9.74 6.22
N GLY A 7 -7.82 -8.66 6.10
CA GLY A 7 -7.37 -7.29 6.40
C GLY A 7 -6.55 -6.59 5.29
N LYS A 8 -6.29 -7.24 4.14
CA LYS A 8 -5.60 -6.62 2.99
C LYS A 8 -6.55 -6.25 1.87
N ALA A 9 -6.27 -5.12 1.21
CA ALA A 9 -7.16 -4.56 0.19
C ALA A 9 -7.00 -5.19 -1.19
N LYS A 10 -5.78 -5.60 -1.56
CA LYS A 10 -5.48 -6.20 -2.87
C LYS A 10 -4.46 -7.31 -2.75
N VAL A 11 -4.42 -8.17 -3.77
CA VAL A 11 -3.37 -9.16 -3.98
C VAL A 11 -2.79 -8.99 -5.38
N LYS A 12 -1.48 -9.18 -5.50
CA LYS A 12 -0.75 -9.29 -6.76
C LYS A 12 -0.18 -10.70 -6.85
N VAL A 13 -0.37 -11.35 -7.99
CA VAL A 13 0.35 -12.57 -8.34
C VAL A 13 1.62 -12.14 -9.08
N THR A 14 2.80 -12.55 -8.62
CA THR A 14 4.07 -12.25 -9.31
C THR A 14 4.29 -13.21 -10.47
N ALA A 15 5.25 -12.92 -11.34
CA ALA A 15 5.62 -13.81 -12.46
C ALA A 15 6.00 -15.22 -11.97
N SER A 16 6.65 -15.32 -10.81
CA SER A 16 6.95 -16.59 -10.13
C SER A 16 5.76 -17.27 -9.45
N GLY A 17 4.52 -16.81 -9.66
CA GLY A 17 3.31 -17.37 -9.06
C GLY A 17 3.05 -16.97 -7.59
N LYS A 18 3.97 -16.24 -6.94
CA LYS A 18 3.82 -15.83 -5.54
C LYS A 18 2.68 -14.82 -5.35
N LYS A 19 1.79 -15.11 -4.39
CA LYS A 19 0.67 -14.22 -4.01
C LYS A 19 1.11 -13.21 -2.95
N VAL A 20 1.18 -11.93 -3.32
CA VAL A 20 1.53 -10.83 -2.41
C VAL A 20 0.30 -9.99 -2.11
N SER A 21 -0.19 -10.06 -0.87
CA SER A 21 -1.30 -9.23 -0.40
C SER A 21 -0.82 -7.91 0.20
N TYR A 22 -1.46 -6.79 -0.15
CA TYR A 22 -1.01 -5.44 0.19
C TYR A 22 -2.17 -4.44 0.34
N GLY A 23 -1.87 -3.27 0.89
CA GLY A 23 -2.84 -2.22 1.22
C GLY A 23 -3.71 -2.57 2.44
N GLN A 24 -4.22 -1.55 3.13
CA GLN A 24 -5.15 -1.74 4.25
C GLN A 24 -6.58 -1.86 3.73
N ALA A 25 -7.27 -2.93 4.11
CA ALA A 25 -8.70 -3.12 3.82
C ALA A 25 -9.59 -2.25 4.73
N GLY A 26 -10.87 -2.17 4.38
CA GLY A 26 -11.90 -1.51 5.16
C GLY A 26 -12.52 -0.32 4.45
N LYS A 27 -13.60 0.17 5.03
CA LYS A 27 -14.33 1.35 4.57
C LYS A 27 -13.92 2.58 5.39
N ALA A 28 -13.88 3.74 4.74
CA ALA A 28 -13.90 5.02 5.40
C ALA A 28 -15.33 5.34 5.87
N LYS A 29 -15.49 6.32 6.77
CA LYS A 29 -16.82 6.72 7.27
C LYS A 29 -17.79 7.05 6.12
N GLY A 30 -17.33 7.77 5.10
CA GLY A 30 -18.11 8.10 3.90
C GLY A 30 -18.11 7.02 2.80
N GLY A 31 -18.13 5.73 3.13
CA GLY A 31 -18.37 4.63 2.18
C GLY A 31 -17.22 4.24 1.22
N GLY A 32 -16.17 5.05 1.08
CA GLY A 32 -15.02 4.75 0.21
C GLY A 32 -13.94 3.86 0.84
N PRO A 33 -12.83 3.56 0.14
CA PRO A 33 -11.70 2.82 0.70
C PRO A 33 -11.13 3.48 1.96
N ARG A 34 -10.71 2.67 2.94
CA ARG A 34 -10.13 3.12 4.22
C ARG A 34 -8.98 4.10 4.07
N VAL A 35 -8.13 3.89 3.05
CA VAL A 35 -6.99 4.74 2.71
C VAL A 35 -7.16 5.16 1.26
N ARG A 36 -6.99 6.45 0.98
CA ARG A 36 -7.17 7.04 -0.35
C ARG A 36 -6.03 8.02 -0.63
N PRO A 37 -5.50 8.08 -1.87
CA PRO A 37 -4.57 9.13 -2.26
C PRO A 37 -5.21 10.52 -2.12
N GLY A 38 -4.43 11.53 -1.78
CA GLY A 38 -4.91 12.91 -1.66
C GLY A 38 -5.77 13.16 -0.42
N THR A 39 -5.68 12.31 0.60
CA THR A 39 -6.39 12.50 1.89
C THR A 39 -5.39 12.53 3.03
N SER A 40 -5.75 13.17 4.14
CA SER A 40 -4.92 13.19 5.36
C SER A 40 -4.50 11.77 5.79
N LYS A 41 -5.40 10.80 5.65
CA LYS A 41 -5.13 9.39 5.95
C LYS A 41 -4.17 8.72 4.96
N GLY A 42 -4.24 9.08 3.68
CA GLY A 42 -3.27 8.68 2.66
C GLY A 42 -1.88 9.22 2.98
N ASP A 43 -1.80 10.48 3.40
CA ASP A 43 -0.55 11.12 3.79
C ASP A 43 0.05 10.49 5.04
N SER A 44 -0.74 10.27 6.09
CA SER A 44 -0.28 9.54 7.29
C SER A 44 0.25 8.15 6.94
N TYR A 45 -0.39 7.46 6.00
CA TYR A 45 0.10 6.19 5.49
C TYR A 45 1.45 6.33 4.79
N CYS A 46 1.58 7.28 3.85
CA CYS A 46 2.81 7.48 3.08
C CYS A 46 4.00 7.89 3.95
N ALA A 47 3.76 8.71 4.98
CA ALA A 47 4.77 9.13 5.96
C ALA A 47 5.28 7.95 6.78
N ARG A 48 4.38 7.16 7.39
CA ARG A 48 4.77 5.96 8.12
C ARG A 48 5.49 4.97 7.23
N SER A 49 4.97 4.78 6.01
CA SER A 49 5.57 3.90 5.02
C SER A 49 6.97 4.35 4.58
N ALA A 50 7.25 5.65 4.53
CA ALA A 50 8.58 6.17 4.22
C ALA A 50 9.58 5.83 5.33
N GLY A 51 9.18 5.93 6.60
CA GLY A 51 9.99 5.44 7.72
C GLY A 51 10.29 3.95 7.62
N GLN A 52 9.28 3.15 7.24
CA GLN A 52 9.46 1.71 7.03
C GLN A 52 10.39 1.37 5.85
N MET A 53 10.39 2.20 4.79
CA MET A 53 11.33 2.03 3.68
C MET A 53 12.79 2.22 4.13
N LYS A 54 13.04 3.16 5.06
CA LYS A 54 14.38 3.37 5.63
C LYS A 54 14.83 2.18 6.50
N LYS A 55 13.93 1.66 7.35
CA LYS A 55 14.21 0.52 8.24
C LYS A 55 14.34 -0.81 7.51
N HIS A 56 13.57 -1.02 6.44
CA HIS A 56 13.49 -2.30 5.72
C HIS A 56 14.03 -2.19 4.28
N ARG A 57 15.35 -2.06 4.15
CA ARG A 57 16.04 -1.91 2.85
C ARG A 57 15.70 -3.02 1.85
N LYS A 58 15.59 -4.29 2.29
CA LYS A 58 15.19 -5.43 1.43
C LYS A 58 13.77 -5.28 0.87
N ALA A 59 12.83 -4.77 1.66
CA ALA A 59 11.47 -4.52 1.20
C ALA A 59 11.40 -3.28 0.28
N ALA A 60 12.28 -2.31 0.51
CA ALA A 60 12.38 -1.10 -0.32
C ALA A 60 12.90 -1.39 -1.73
N SER A 61 13.91 -2.26 -1.87
CA SER A 61 14.47 -2.65 -3.16
C SER A 61 13.54 -3.54 -3.98
N ASN A 62 12.76 -4.43 -3.34
CA ASN A 62 11.89 -5.34 -4.06
C ASN A 62 10.60 -4.64 -4.57
N PRO A 63 10.38 -4.51 -5.90
CA PRO A 63 9.18 -3.87 -6.47
C PRO A 63 7.88 -4.61 -6.17
N ASN A 64 7.97 -5.91 -5.88
CA ASN A 64 6.84 -6.76 -5.53
C ASN A 64 6.66 -6.91 -4.01
N SER A 65 7.36 -6.13 -3.19
CA SER A 65 7.13 -6.16 -1.75
C SER A 65 5.75 -5.58 -1.40
N PRO A 66 5.10 -6.07 -0.32
CA PRO A 66 3.83 -5.50 0.15
C PRO A 66 3.92 -3.98 0.38
N LEU A 67 5.09 -3.49 0.82
CA LEU A 67 5.34 -2.08 1.10
C LEU A 67 5.35 -1.24 -0.19
N ARG A 68 6.15 -1.65 -1.19
CA ARG A 68 6.22 -0.97 -2.50
C ARG A 68 4.89 -0.99 -3.23
N LEU A 69 4.20 -2.13 -3.24
CA LEU A 69 2.88 -2.27 -3.85
C LEU A 69 1.84 -1.36 -3.18
N SER A 70 1.87 -1.25 -1.85
CA SER A 70 0.97 -0.35 -1.12
C SER A 70 1.28 1.13 -1.40
N ARG A 71 2.56 1.52 -1.41
CA ARG A 71 2.97 2.89 -1.77
C ARG A 71 2.52 3.27 -3.19
N LYS A 72 2.66 2.35 -4.15
CA LYS A 72 2.18 2.52 -5.53
C LYS A 72 0.67 2.72 -5.56
N ARG A 73 -0.08 1.88 -4.84
CA ARG A 73 -1.55 1.95 -4.77
C ARG A 73 -2.04 3.31 -4.26
N TRP A 74 -1.34 3.89 -3.29
CA TRP A 74 -1.71 5.17 -2.69
C TRP A 74 -1.00 6.38 -3.30
N LYS A 75 -0.35 6.21 -4.45
CA LYS A 75 0.39 7.25 -5.16
C LYS A 75 1.37 8.03 -4.26
N CYS A 76 2.03 7.35 -3.31
CA CYS A 76 2.95 8.03 -2.38
C CYS A 76 4.11 8.70 -3.13
N SER A 77 4.32 9.98 -2.86
CA SER A 77 5.51 10.76 -3.21
C SER A 77 6.17 11.23 -1.92
N GLY A 78 7.35 10.69 -1.60
CA GLY A 78 7.99 10.89 -0.30
C GLY A 78 7.08 10.46 0.86
N THR A 79 6.76 11.39 1.75
CA THR A 79 5.90 11.18 2.93
C THR A 79 4.42 11.48 2.68
N LYS A 80 4.05 11.96 1.49
CA LYS A 80 2.68 12.39 1.17
C LYS A 80 2.09 11.55 0.05
N SER A 81 0.77 11.50 -0.02
CA SER A 81 0.05 10.86 -1.11
C SER A 81 -0.30 11.89 -2.17
N ARG A 82 -0.04 11.59 -3.44
CA ARG A 82 -0.45 12.49 -4.53
C ARG A 82 -1.96 12.38 -4.73
N ARG A 83 -2.62 13.51 -5.02
CA ARG A 83 -4.02 13.51 -5.47
C ARG A 83 -4.14 12.69 -6.76
N LYS A 84 -5.30 12.06 -6.94
CA LYS A 84 -5.49 11.19 -8.08
C LYS A 84 -5.56 12.00 -9.35
#